data_AF-A0A1Q8RMU6-F1
#
_entry.id   AF-A0A1Q8RMU6-F1
#
_cell.length_a   1.000
_cell.length_b   1.000
_cell.length_c   1.000
_cell.angle_alpha   90.00
_cell.angle_beta   90.00
_cell.angle_gamma   90.00
#
_symmetry.space_group_name_H-M   'P 1'
#
loop_
_entity.id
_entity.type
_entity.pdbx_description
1 polymer ?
#
loop_
_entity_poly.entity_id
_entity_poly.type
_entity_poly.pdbx_seq_one_letter_code
_entity_poly.pdbx_strand_id
1 'polypeptide(L)'
;MYSTHEEIKAAVDAYRSHIAGHNRRVLEVFVRFISLAELDPEDWGDDVEDLRVDCFSSVLGRDLRTFISTPEDILKHYDELASRYDLDGCGGPLLTSDEDVSRRELYFSHLESALKGKCLEEVRDRITAPPELRVLAEHVSALTGPGLGCGKSRYQATFWTGAGPQADLAIDAMVKAPEELMVNTPWECAAGWESGDGVDSDFYIVFCRRNRPPDQEAEPWAWRYMAMGPDDCEVFDTIPELLKWYSRFRERGVPDIEDLDEQEVLEGQIY
;
A
#
# COMPACT_ATOMS: atom_id res chain seq x y z
N MET A 1 6.05 -18.14 -13.41
CA MET A 1 5.77 -17.64 -14.79
C MET A 1 5.32 -16.21 -14.58
N TYR A 2 5.87 -15.23 -15.32
CA TYR A 2 5.47 -13.84 -15.10
C TYR A 2 4.10 -13.56 -15.72
N SER A 3 3.28 -12.78 -15.02
CA SER A 3 2.00 -12.26 -15.52
C SER A 3 2.18 -11.28 -16.67
N THR A 4 1.18 -11.19 -17.55
CA THR A 4 1.19 -10.22 -18.66
C THR A 4 0.86 -8.80 -18.19
N HIS A 5 1.06 -7.82 -19.09
CA HIS A 5 0.70 -6.43 -18.84
C HIS A 5 -0.80 -6.28 -18.54
N GLU A 6 -1.64 -6.97 -19.31
CA GLU A 6 -3.08 -6.98 -19.16
C GLU A 6 -3.53 -7.64 -17.85
N GLU A 7 -2.87 -8.72 -17.43
CA GLU A 7 -3.15 -9.38 -16.15
C GLU A 7 -2.80 -8.50 -14.95
N ILE A 8 -1.64 -7.84 -14.96
CA ILE A 8 -1.23 -6.91 -13.91
C ILE A 8 -2.17 -5.70 -13.88
N LYS A 9 -2.51 -5.12 -15.04
CA LYS A 9 -3.48 -4.02 -15.10
C LYS A 9 -4.85 -4.43 -14.54
N ALA A 10 -5.37 -5.59 -14.95
CA ALA A 10 -6.66 -6.08 -14.47
C ALA A 10 -6.65 -6.35 -12.96
N ALA A 11 -5.53 -6.83 -12.41
CA ALA A 11 -5.36 -7.01 -10.97
C ALA A 11 -5.31 -5.68 -10.22
N VAL A 12 -4.63 -4.66 -10.75
CA VAL A 12 -4.61 -3.29 -10.19
C VAL A 12 -6.01 -2.66 -10.23
N ASP A 13 -6.72 -2.76 -11.36
CA ASP A 13 -8.09 -2.24 -11.49
C ASP A 13 -9.04 -2.91 -10.47
N ALA A 14 -8.92 -4.23 -10.27
CA ALA A 14 -9.70 -4.98 -9.29
C ALA A 14 -9.35 -4.63 -7.84
N TYR A 15 -8.06 -4.49 -7.52
CA TYR A 15 -7.54 -4.07 -6.22
C TYR A 15 -8.07 -2.67 -5.84
N ARG A 16 -7.91 -1.69 -6.75
CA ARG A 16 -8.45 -0.33 -6.61
C ARG A 16 -9.95 -0.34 -6.36
N SER A 17 -10.70 -1.05 -7.22
CA SER A 17 -12.16 -1.11 -7.12
C SER A 17 -12.62 -1.74 -5.80
N HIS A 18 -11.90 -2.75 -5.30
CA HIS A 18 -12.20 -3.37 -4.01
C HIS A 18 -11.97 -2.40 -2.84
N ILE A 19 -10.78 -1.80 -2.75
CA ILE A 19 -10.41 -0.91 -1.64
C ILE A 19 -11.22 0.38 -1.69
N ALA A 20 -11.33 1.03 -2.85
CA ALA A 20 -12.16 2.22 -3.01
C ALA A 20 -13.63 1.93 -2.69
N GLY A 21 -14.16 0.75 -3.08
CA GLY A 21 -15.50 0.33 -2.71
C GLY A 21 -15.67 0.01 -1.22
N HIS A 22 -14.62 -0.46 -0.54
CA HIS A 22 -14.61 -0.67 0.90
C HIS A 22 -14.60 0.65 1.66
N ASN A 23 -13.58 1.47 1.42
CA ASN A 23 -13.36 2.76 2.05
C ASN A 23 -14.56 3.70 1.87
N ARG A 24 -15.26 3.61 0.73
CA ARG A 24 -16.53 4.32 0.50
C ARG A 24 -17.62 3.90 1.48
N ARG A 25 -17.84 2.60 1.69
CA ARG A 25 -18.87 2.10 2.63
C ARG A 25 -18.57 2.52 4.07
N VAL A 26 -17.29 2.51 4.44
CA VAL A 26 -16.83 2.99 5.75
C VAL A 26 -17.16 4.49 5.92
N LEU A 27 -16.83 5.32 4.93
CA LEU A 27 -17.19 6.74 4.95
C LEU A 27 -18.70 6.99 4.86
N GLU A 28 -19.48 6.15 4.19
CA GLU A 28 -20.95 6.22 4.18
C GLU A 28 -21.56 6.05 5.59
N VAL A 29 -20.94 5.22 6.45
CA VAL A 29 -21.33 5.10 7.87
C VAL A 29 -20.92 6.35 8.65
N PHE A 30 -19.66 6.80 8.55
CA PHE A 30 -19.19 7.96 9.31
C PHE A 30 -19.91 9.26 8.92
N VAL A 31 -20.14 9.52 7.62
CA VAL A 31 -20.94 10.66 7.15
C VAL A 31 -22.35 10.60 7.72
N ARG A 32 -23.00 9.43 7.69
CA ARG A 32 -24.34 9.27 8.26
C ARG A 32 -24.37 9.51 9.78
N PHE A 33 -23.38 9.01 10.51
CA PHE A 33 -23.27 9.18 11.96
C PHE A 33 -23.09 10.64 12.33
N ILE A 34 -22.07 11.30 11.76
CA ILE A 34 -21.74 12.70 12.05
C ILE A 34 -22.88 13.65 11.65
N SER A 35 -23.58 13.41 10.53
CA SER A 35 -24.75 14.22 10.15
C SER A 35 -25.95 14.05 11.11
N LEU A 36 -26.05 12.92 11.82
CA LEU A 36 -27.14 12.61 12.75
C LEU A 36 -26.82 12.91 14.23
N ALA A 37 -25.55 13.04 14.62
CA ALA A 37 -25.13 13.26 16.00
C ALA A 37 -25.78 14.53 16.61
N GLU A 38 -26.37 14.40 17.80
CA GLU A 38 -27.06 15.50 18.50
C GLU A 38 -26.07 16.31 19.34
N LEU A 39 -25.41 17.28 18.70
CA LEU A 39 -24.35 18.07 19.33
C LEU A 39 -24.92 19.27 20.10
N ASP A 40 -24.77 19.27 21.42
CA ASP A 40 -25.17 20.40 22.29
C ASP A 40 -24.20 21.58 22.10
N PRO A 41 -24.68 22.78 21.72
CA PRO A 41 -23.85 23.99 21.63
C PRO A 41 -23.21 24.40 22.96
N GLU A 42 -23.73 23.98 24.13
CA GLU A 42 -23.08 24.24 25.42
C GLU A 42 -21.76 23.46 25.58
N ASP A 43 -21.65 22.26 24.99
CA ASP A 43 -20.47 21.40 25.05
C ASP A 43 -19.51 21.62 23.86
N TRP A 44 -20.06 21.90 22.66
CA TRP A 44 -19.30 21.96 21.40
C TRP A 44 -19.17 23.37 20.79
N GLY A 45 -19.86 24.38 21.33
CA GLY A 45 -19.82 25.77 20.86
C GLY A 45 -20.73 26.06 19.66
N ASP A 46 -20.68 27.30 19.17
CA ASP A 46 -21.59 27.79 18.11
C ASP A 46 -21.25 27.26 16.70
N ASP A 47 -20.03 26.75 16.48
CA ASP A 47 -19.48 26.35 15.17
C ASP A 47 -19.65 24.84 14.87
N VAL A 48 -20.76 24.25 15.30
CA VAL A 48 -21.06 22.80 15.22
C VAL A 48 -20.91 22.20 13.80
N GLU A 49 -21.39 22.89 12.78
CA GLU A 49 -21.29 22.43 11.39
C GLU A 49 -19.85 22.44 10.86
N ASP A 50 -19.00 23.32 11.39
CA ASP A 50 -17.57 23.34 11.05
C ASP A 50 -16.84 22.16 11.71
N LEU A 51 -17.18 21.80 12.95
CA LEU A 51 -16.64 20.59 13.61
C LEU A 51 -17.00 19.30 12.85
N ARG A 52 -18.23 19.20 12.34
CA ARG A 52 -18.71 18.07 11.51
C ARG A 52 -17.94 17.88 10.21
N VAL A 53 -17.30 18.94 9.70
CA VAL A 53 -16.40 18.88 8.53
C VAL A 53 -14.95 18.63 8.95
N ASP A 54 -14.49 19.26 10.04
CA ASP A 54 -13.11 19.16 10.50
C ASP A 54 -12.73 17.80 11.08
N CYS A 55 -13.67 17.05 11.66
CA CYS A 55 -13.40 15.69 12.10
C CYS A 55 -12.89 14.79 10.97
N PHE A 56 -13.37 14.99 9.73
CA PHE A 56 -12.86 14.29 8.54
C PHE A 56 -11.48 14.78 8.07
N SER A 57 -11.01 15.97 8.46
CA SER A 57 -9.66 16.46 8.12
C SER A 57 -8.55 15.62 8.76
N SER A 58 -8.87 14.87 9.84
CA SER A 58 -7.98 13.86 10.45
C SER A 58 -7.80 12.61 9.56
N VAL A 59 -8.77 12.35 8.69
CA VAL A 59 -8.89 11.13 7.87
C VAL A 59 -8.52 11.38 6.41
N LEU A 60 -9.02 12.48 5.84
CA LEU A 60 -8.83 12.89 4.45
C LEU A 60 -7.88 14.09 4.33
N GLY A 61 -7.14 14.41 5.39
CA GLY A 61 -6.09 15.44 5.38
C GLY A 61 -6.59 16.89 5.42
N ARG A 62 -5.65 17.82 5.65
CA ARG A 62 -5.93 19.21 6.02
C ARG A 62 -6.54 20.08 4.92
N ASP A 63 -6.36 19.71 3.66
CA ASP A 63 -6.87 20.48 2.51
C ASP A 63 -8.35 20.20 2.20
N LEU A 64 -8.99 19.29 2.94
CA LEU A 64 -10.33 18.77 2.66
C LEU A 64 -11.40 19.87 2.48
N ARG A 65 -11.33 20.94 3.29
CA ARG A 65 -12.22 22.13 3.19
C ARG A 65 -12.12 22.90 1.87
N THR A 66 -11.16 22.59 1.00
CA THR A 66 -11.13 23.15 -0.37
C THR A 66 -12.03 22.39 -1.34
N PHE A 67 -12.55 21.21 -0.95
CA PHE A 67 -13.39 20.32 -1.75
C PHE A 67 -14.82 20.15 -1.20
N ILE A 68 -15.00 20.22 0.13
CA ILE A 68 -16.30 19.98 0.78
C ILE A 68 -16.76 21.17 1.62
N SER A 69 -18.08 21.32 1.75
CA SER A 69 -18.72 22.25 2.69
C SER A 69 -19.68 21.56 3.66
N THR A 70 -20.01 20.28 3.40
CA THR A 70 -20.85 19.42 4.23
C THR A 70 -20.27 17.99 4.24
N PRO A 71 -20.53 17.16 5.27
CA PRO A 71 -20.13 15.75 5.29
C PRO A 71 -20.58 14.98 4.04
N GLU A 72 -21.78 15.24 3.53
CA GLU A 72 -22.34 14.58 2.35
C GLU A 72 -21.56 14.87 1.05
N ASP A 73 -20.80 15.96 0.98
CA ASP A 73 -19.97 16.26 -0.18
C ASP A 73 -18.83 15.25 -0.36
N ILE A 74 -18.36 14.61 0.72
CA ILE A 74 -17.36 13.53 0.66
C ILE A 74 -17.83 12.40 -0.27
N LEU A 75 -19.12 12.05 -0.20
CA LEU A 75 -19.72 10.98 -1.00
C LEU A 75 -20.03 11.41 -2.44
N LYS A 76 -20.22 12.71 -2.67
CA LYS A 76 -20.43 13.32 -4.01
C LYS A 76 -19.12 13.42 -4.78
N HIS A 77 -18.04 13.78 -4.10
CA HIS A 77 -16.70 13.99 -4.67
C HIS A 77 -15.77 12.78 -4.48
N TYR A 78 -16.32 11.62 -4.08
CA TYR A 78 -15.54 10.46 -3.65
C TYR A 78 -14.45 10.03 -4.64
N ASP A 79 -14.73 9.99 -5.94
CA ASP A 79 -13.76 9.52 -6.94
C ASP A 79 -12.53 10.45 -7.08
N GLU A 80 -12.72 11.76 -6.87
CA GLU A 80 -11.64 12.76 -6.83
C GLU A 80 -10.84 12.65 -5.52
N LEU A 81 -11.56 12.53 -4.39
CA LEU A 81 -10.97 12.35 -3.06
C LEU A 81 -10.18 11.04 -2.98
N ALA A 82 -10.65 9.97 -3.61
CA ALA A 82 -10.01 8.65 -3.56
C ALA A 82 -8.62 8.65 -4.20
N SER A 83 -8.46 9.31 -5.35
CA SER A 83 -7.17 9.49 -6.01
C SER A 83 -6.26 10.47 -5.25
N ARG A 84 -6.82 11.53 -4.65
CA ARG A 84 -6.04 12.55 -3.93
C ARG A 84 -5.54 12.07 -2.57
N TYR A 85 -6.33 11.26 -1.86
CA TYR A 85 -6.10 10.87 -0.46
C TYR A 85 -5.90 9.36 -0.28
N ASP A 86 -5.53 8.65 -1.35
CA ASP A 86 -5.11 7.24 -1.31
C ASP A 86 -6.17 6.29 -0.71
N LEU A 87 -7.44 6.54 -1.07
CA LEU A 87 -8.58 5.72 -0.65
C LEU A 87 -8.79 4.50 -1.58
N ASP A 88 -8.02 4.38 -2.67
CA ASP A 88 -7.95 3.20 -3.54
C ASP A 88 -6.75 2.28 -3.23
N GLY A 89 -5.84 2.70 -2.34
CA GLY A 89 -4.66 1.94 -1.93
C GLY A 89 -3.48 2.00 -2.90
N CYS A 90 -3.44 2.96 -3.84
CA CYS A 90 -2.45 3.05 -4.91
C CYS A 90 -1.49 4.26 -4.85
N GLY A 91 -1.43 4.98 -3.73
CA GLY A 91 -0.34 5.92 -3.44
C GLY A 91 -0.52 7.34 -3.99
N GLY A 92 -1.75 7.85 -4.05
CA GLY A 92 -2.03 9.17 -4.61
C GLY A 92 -2.12 9.17 -6.15
N PRO A 93 -2.04 10.36 -6.80
CA PRO A 93 -2.21 10.46 -8.24
C PRO A 93 -1.10 9.75 -9.01
N LEU A 94 -1.47 9.15 -10.15
CA LEU A 94 -0.52 8.46 -11.02
C LEU A 94 0.40 9.45 -11.74
N LEU A 95 1.69 9.20 -11.63
CA LEU A 95 2.77 10.01 -12.18
C LEU A 95 3.05 9.59 -13.63
N THR A 96 2.46 10.31 -14.60
CA THR A 96 2.39 9.91 -16.02
C THR A 96 3.09 10.86 -17.01
N SER A 97 3.77 11.91 -16.54
CA SER A 97 4.54 12.81 -17.42
C SER A 97 5.84 12.16 -17.93
N ASP A 98 6.43 12.72 -18.99
CA ASP A 98 7.74 12.25 -19.50
C ASP A 98 8.85 12.33 -18.43
N GLU A 99 8.75 13.29 -17.50
CA GLU A 99 9.65 13.41 -16.34
C GLU A 99 9.42 12.27 -15.34
N ASP A 100 8.17 11.87 -15.11
CA ASP A 100 7.82 10.73 -14.25
C ASP A 100 8.31 9.39 -14.82
N VAL A 101 8.14 9.19 -16.13
CA VAL A 101 8.65 8.01 -16.84
C VAL A 101 10.18 7.96 -16.74
N SER A 102 10.85 9.10 -16.96
CA SER A 102 12.31 9.20 -16.85
C SER A 102 12.81 8.92 -15.43
N ARG A 103 12.10 9.41 -14.40
CA ARG A 103 12.39 9.14 -12.99
C ARG A 103 12.18 7.67 -12.63
N ARG A 104 11.10 7.04 -13.11
CA ARG A 104 10.85 5.60 -12.89
C ARG A 104 11.96 4.73 -13.47
N GLU A 105 12.48 5.05 -14.66
CA GLU A 105 13.62 4.34 -15.22
C GLU A 105 14.92 4.60 -14.45
N LEU A 106 15.13 5.80 -13.91
CA LEU A 106 16.25 6.09 -13.01
C LEU A 106 16.19 5.26 -11.72
N TYR A 107 15.02 5.18 -11.09
CA TYR A 107 14.76 4.33 -9.93
C TYR A 107 15.14 2.87 -10.20
N PHE A 108 14.64 2.29 -11.30
CA PHE A 108 14.97 0.89 -11.64
C PHE A 108 16.44 0.69 -12.00
N SER A 109 17.09 1.68 -12.63
CA SER A 109 18.53 1.65 -12.92
C SER A 109 19.37 1.62 -11.62
N HIS A 110 19.02 2.47 -10.64
CA HIS A 110 19.66 2.46 -9.32
C HIS A 110 19.38 1.15 -8.57
N LEU A 111 18.15 0.67 -8.56
CA LEU A 111 17.76 -0.61 -7.94
C LEU A 111 18.56 -1.79 -8.52
N GLU A 112 18.69 -1.86 -9.85
CA GLU A 112 19.50 -2.90 -10.51
C GLU A 112 21.00 -2.79 -10.19
N SER A 113 21.53 -1.57 -10.06
CA SER A 113 22.91 -1.34 -9.63
C SER A 113 23.15 -1.82 -8.20
N ALA A 114 22.26 -1.47 -7.26
CA ALA A 114 22.33 -1.87 -5.86
C ALA A 114 22.16 -3.40 -5.70
N LEU A 115 21.21 -4.01 -6.41
CA LEU A 115 21.03 -5.47 -6.48
C LEU A 115 22.30 -6.16 -6.98
N LYS A 116 22.90 -5.68 -8.08
CA LYS A 116 24.17 -6.20 -8.61
C LYS A 116 25.34 -6.01 -7.66
N GLY A 117 25.31 -5.01 -6.78
CA GLY A 117 26.31 -4.82 -5.72
C GLY A 117 26.23 -5.91 -4.64
N LYS A 118 25.00 -6.21 -4.18
CA LYS A 118 24.74 -7.00 -2.96
C LYS A 118 24.33 -8.47 -3.19
N CYS A 119 23.97 -8.87 -4.41
CA CYS A 119 23.50 -10.23 -4.69
C CYS A 119 24.59 -11.32 -4.61
N LEU A 120 24.16 -12.58 -4.57
CA LEU A 120 25.05 -13.75 -4.76
C LEU A 120 25.74 -13.72 -6.11
N GLU A 121 27.00 -14.18 -6.13
CA GLU A 121 27.83 -14.25 -7.35
C GLU A 121 27.18 -15.07 -8.47
N GLU A 122 26.45 -16.15 -8.11
CA GLU A 122 25.72 -17.01 -9.06
C GLU A 122 24.67 -16.25 -9.91
N VAL A 123 24.20 -15.09 -9.45
CA VAL A 123 23.16 -14.31 -10.14
C VAL A 123 23.61 -12.94 -10.64
N ARG A 124 24.83 -12.49 -10.31
CA ARG A 124 25.29 -11.10 -10.53
C ARG A 124 25.14 -10.61 -11.97
N ASP A 125 25.48 -11.45 -12.95
CA ASP A 125 25.40 -11.10 -14.38
C ASP A 125 23.98 -11.14 -14.97
N ARG A 126 23.02 -11.76 -14.27
CA ARG A 126 21.63 -11.99 -14.75
C ARG A 126 20.55 -11.29 -13.92
N ILE A 127 20.91 -10.72 -12.76
CA ILE A 127 19.95 -10.04 -11.90
C ILE A 127 19.50 -8.70 -12.53
N THR A 128 18.19 -8.53 -12.63
CA THR A 128 17.50 -7.30 -13.07
C THR A 128 16.33 -7.05 -12.14
N ALA A 129 15.75 -5.85 -12.14
CA ALA A 129 14.52 -5.61 -11.39
C ALA A 129 13.40 -6.58 -11.86
N PRO A 130 12.43 -6.94 -11.00
CA PRO A 130 11.33 -7.80 -11.40
C PRO A 130 10.58 -7.20 -12.59
N PRO A 131 10.40 -7.94 -13.70
CA PRO A 131 9.70 -7.41 -14.88
C PRO A 131 8.27 -6.95 -14.58
N GLU A 132 7.55 -7.70 -13.73
CA GLU A 132 6.19 -7.33 -13.31
C GLU A 132 6.17 -6.05 -12.46
N LEU A 133 7.19 -5.79 -11.64
CA LEU A 133 7.26 -4.57 -10.83
C LEU A 133 7.42 -3.32 -11.70
N ARG A 134 8.18 -3.42 -12.80
CA ARG A 134 8.26 -2.35 -13.81
C ARG A 134 6.89 -2.05 -14.40
N VAL A 135 6.12 -3.09 -14.73
CA VAL A 135 4.74 -2.96 -15.24
C VAL A 135 3.80 -2.39 -14.18
N LEU A 136 3.84 -2.87 -12.93
CA LEU A 136 3.03 -2.34 -11.83
C LEU A 136 3.27 -0.83 -11.65
N ALA A 137 4.53 -0.40 -11.73
CA ALA A 137 4.95 1.00 -11.64
C ALA A 137 4.48 1.88 -12.82
N GLU A 138 3.87 1.32 -13.86
CA GLU A 138 3.13 2.07 -14.88
C GLU A 138 1.69 2.40 -14.46
N HIS A 139 1.11 1.64 -13.52
CA HIS A 139 -0.31 1.73 -13.14
C HIS A 139 -0.55 2.31 -11.74
N VAL A 140 0.42 2.23 -10.83
CA VAL A 140 0.31 2.73 -9.44
C VAL A 140 1.52 3.57 -9.04
N SER A 141 1.31 4.54 -8.14
CA SER A 141 2.40 5.33 -7.55
C SER A 141 2.99 4.64 -6.32
N ALA A 142 2.17 3.92 -5.54
CA ALA A 142 2.58 3.04 -4.44
C ALA A 142 1.56 1.90 -4.25
N LEU A 143 1.77 1.00 -3.30
CA LEU A 143 0.79 0.01 -2.83
C LEU A 143 0.69 0.07 -1.31
N THR A 144 -0.39 0.67 -0.81
CA THR A 144 -0.53 1.12 0.60
C THR A 144 -1.63 0.40 1.39
N GLY A 145 -2.36 -0.52 0.75
CA GLY A 145 -3.39 -1.36 1.38
C GLY A 145 -4.71 -0.65 1.69
N PRO A 146 -5.69 -1.37 2.26
CA PRO A 146 -6.98 -0.81 2.69
C PRO A 146 -6.88 -0.01 4.00
N GLY A 147 -7.87 0.86 4.23
CA GLY A 147 -7.98 1.73 5.41
C GLY A 147 -8.04 3.21 5.06
N LEU A 148 -8.29 4.04 6.09
CA LEU A 148 -8.48 5.49 5.96
C LEU A 148 -7.46 6.28 6.81
N GLY A 149 -6.90 7.36 6.27
CA GLY A 149 -6.16 8.38 7.01
C GLY A 149 -5.10 7.90 7.99
N CYS A 150 -5.13 8.46 9.22
CA CYS A 150 -4.22 8.07 10.29
C CYS A 150 -4.51 6.68 10.90
N GLY A 151 -5.71 6.12 10.69
CA GLY A 151 -6.00 4.72 11.03
C GLY A 151 -5.21 3.76 10.12
N LYS A 152 -5.16 4.07 8.81
CA LYS A 152 -4.36 3.33 7.83
C LYS A 152 -2.89 3.22 8.25
N SER A 153 -2.24 4.34 8.55
CA SER A 153 -0.82 4.32 8.96
C SER A 153 -0.55 3.71 10.36
N ARG A 154 -1.59 3.47 11.17
CA ARG A 154 -1.48 2.83 12.50
C ARG A 154 -1.76 1.33 12.51
N TYR A 155 -2.39 0.77 11.47
CA TYR A 155 -2.84 -0.63 11.47
C TYR A 155 -2.53 -1.39 10.18
N GLN A 156 -2.29 -0.66 9.09
CA GLN A 156 -1.89 -1.21 7.80
C GLN A 156 -0.36 -1.17 7.64
N ALA A 157 0.15 -1.98 6.72
CA ALA A 157 1.53 -1.93 6.26
C ALA A 157 1.58 -1.61 4.76
N THR A 158 2.58 -0.85 4.32
CA THR A 158 2.75 -0.45 2.92
C THR A 158 3.58 -1.50 2.20
N PHE A 159 3.04 -2.15 1.16
CA PHE A 159 3.79 -3.16 0.41
C PHE A 159 4.95 -2.56 -0.40
N TRP A 160 4.71 -1.42 -1.04
CA TRP A 160 5.72 -0.75 -1.88
C TRP A 160 5.49 0.76 -1.88
N THR A 161 6.52 1.53 -1.51
CA THR A 161 6.47 3.00 -1.40
C THR A 161 6.63 3.76 -2.73
N GLY A 162 6.85 3.05 -3.84
CA GLY A 162 6.90 3.63 -5.17
C GLY A 162 8.28 3.99 -5.70
N ALA A 163 8.33 4.39 -6.98
CA ALA A 163 9.51 4.94 -7.65
C ALA A 163 9.66 6.47 -7.42
N GLY A 164 9.47 6.91 -6.18
CA GLY A 164 9.47 8.33 -5.80
C GLY A 164 10.85 8.88 -5.43
N PRO A 165 11.06 10.21 -5.41
CA PRO A 165 12.36 10.83 -5.11
C PRO A 165 12.96 10.47 -3.74
N GLN A 166 12.11 10.11 -2.78
CA GLN A 166 12.54 9.66 -1.45
C GLN A 166 13.09 8.23 -1.50
N ALA A 167 12.53 7.37 -2.36
CA ALA A 167 13.01 6.01 -2.55
C ALA A 167 14.38 6.00 -3.23
N ASP A 168 14.61 6.84 -4.26
CA ASP A 168 15.89 6.96 -4.95
C ASP A 168 17.09 7.19 -4.00
N LEU A 169 16.89 7.98 -2.94
CA LEU A 169 17.91 8.27 -1.92
C LEU A 169 18.12 7.13 -0.93
N ALA A 170 17.20 6.16 -0.88
CA ALA A 170 17.17 5.07 0.10
C ALA A 170 17.47 3.69 -0.51
N ILE A 171 17.43 3.51 -1.83
CA ILE A 171 17.67 2.22 -2.54
C ILE A 171 18.89 1.47 -1.99
N ASP A 172 20.05 2.13 -1.87
CA ASP A 172 21.29 1.49 -1.42
C ASP A 172 21.21 0.96 0.03
N ALA A 173 20.35 1.55 0.87
CA ALA A 173 20.11 1.12 2.25
C ALA A 173 18.97 0.08 2.36
N MET A 174 17.97 0.16 1.47
CA MET A 174 16.84 -0.77 1.36
C MET A 174 17.27 -2.14 0.81
N VAL A 175 18.09 -2.15 -0.25
CA VAL A 175 18.62 -3.41 -0.82
C VAL A 175 19.53 -4.09 0.19
N LYS A 176 19.31 -5.39 0.40
CA LYS A 176 20.00 -6.19 1.41
C LYS A 176 20.90 -7.24 0.76
N ALA A 177 21.98 -7.60 1.43
CA ALA A 177 22.70 -8.83 1.13
C ALA A 177 21.80 -10.05 1.47
N PRO A 178 22.00 -11.22 0.83
CA PRO A 178 21.25 -12.45 1.12
C PRO A 178 21.11 -12.79 2.61
N GLU A 179 22.18 -12.61 3.38
CA GLU A 179 22.26 -12.87 4.83
C GLU A 179 21.59 -11.80 5.70
N GLU A 180 21.27 -10.64 5.12
CA GLU A 180 20.55 -9.54 5.78
C GLU A 180 19.02 -9.61 5.54
N LEU A 181 18.55 -10.47 4.63
CA LEU A 181 17.13 -10.67 4.35
C LEU A 181 16.51 -11.59 5.41
N MET A 182 15.52 -11.10 6.16
CA MET A 182 14.79 -11.86 7.18
C MET A 182 13.75 -12.84 6.60
N VAL A 183 14.10 -13.53 5.51
CA VAL A 183 13.22 -14.51 4.85
C VAL A 183 13.42 -15.89 5.48
N ASN A 184 12.33 -16.46 6.00
CA ASN A 184 12.37 -17.76 6.67
C ASN A 184 12.60 -18.94 5.70
N THR A 185 13.13 -20.04 6.23
CA THR A 185 13.12 -21.33 5.53
C THR A 185 11.68 -21.71 5.13
N PRO A 186 11.45 -22.24 3.91
CA PRO A 186 12.41 -23.00 3.10
C PRO A 186 13.02 -22.22 1.93
N TRP A 187 13.21 -20.90 2.00
CA TRP A 187 13.75 -20.14 0.86
C TRP A 187 15.27 -19.91 0.93
N GLU A 188 15.92 -20.00 -0.22
CA GLU A 188 17.29 -19.52 -0.46
C GLU A 188 17.16 -18.22 -1.26
N CYS A 189 17.64 -17.10 -0.72
CA CYS A 189 17.60 -15.80 -1.40
C CYS A 189 18.95 -15.47 -2.03
N ALA A 190 18.93 -14.98 -3.28
CA ALA A 190 20.13 -14.51 -3.99
C ALA A 190 20.23 -12.99 -4.06
N ALA A 191 19.11 -12.27 -4.00
CA ALA A 191 19.04 -10.82 -3.92
C ALA A 191 17.67 -10.40 -3.37
N GLY A 192 17.55 -9.16 -2.90
CA GLY A 192 16.25 -8.60 -2.54
C GLY A 192 16.34 -7.30 -1.76
N TRP A 193 15.18 -6.77 -1.42
CA TRP A 193 15.04 -5.61 -0.56
C TRP A 193 13.73 -5.67 0.22
N GLU A 194 13.70 -4.92 1.31
CA GLU A 194 12.50 -4.57 2.07
C GLU A 194 11.74 -3.52 1.25
N SER A 195 10.58 -3.90 0.68
CA SER A 195 9.82 -3.05 -0.25
C SER A 195 8.92 -2.05 0.47
N GLY A 196 8.55 -2.37 1.71
CA GLY A 196 7.88 -1.49 2.66
C GLY A 196 7.48 -2.26 3.92
N ASP A 197 6.99 -1.51 4.90
CA ASP A 197 6.83 -1.94 6.28
C ASP A 197 5.48 -1.48 6.88
N GLY A 198 5.20 -1.96 8.09
CA GLY A 198 4.16 -1.42 8.96
C GLY A 198 4.01 -2.24 10.22
N VAL A 199 2.86 -2.09 10.90
CA VAL A 199 2.66 -2.68 12.23
C VAL A 199 2.75 -4.20 12.19
N ASP A 200 3.76 -4.76 12.84
CA ASP A 200 3.99 -6.21 12.94
C ASP A 200 4.06 -6.93 11.58
N SER A 201 4.49 -6.27 10.50
CA SER A 201 4.65 -6.93 9.18
C SER A 201 5.65 -6.21 8.27
N ASP A 202 6.62 -6.97 7.77
CA ASP A 202 7.63 -6.52 6.80
C ASP A 202 7.32 -7.12 5.42
N PHE A 203 7.43 -6.33 4.35
CA PHE A 203 7.28 -6.81 2.98
C PHE A 203 8.62 -6.85 2.25
N TYR A 204 8.84 -7.93 1.50
CA TYR A 204 10.05 -8.12 0.73
C TYR A 204 9.77 -8.48 -0.73
N ILE A 205 10.65 -8.01 -1.60
CA ILE A 205 10.73 -8.46 -2.99
C ILE A 205 12.10 -9.13 -3.15
N VAL A 206 12.08 -10.44 -3.37
CA VAL A 206 13.29 -11.28 -3.32
C VAL A 206 13.43 -12.15 -4.56
N PHE A 207 14.67 -12.31 -5.01
CA PHE A 207 15.04 -13.25 -6.04
C PHE A 207 15.52 -14.52 -5.34
N CYS A 208 14.67 -15.55 -5.31
CA CYS A 208 14.86 -16.72 -4.47
C CYS A 208 14.53 -18.04 -5.21
N ARG A 209 14.87 -19.16 -4.57
CA ARG A 209 14.44 -20.52 -4.93
C ARG A 209 14.16 -21.30 -3.65
N ARG A 210 13.47 -22.44 -3.72
CA ARG A 210 13.34 -23.31 -2.54
C ARG A 210 14.66 -24.00 -2.21
N ASN A 211 15.07 -23.92 -0.94
CA ASN A 211 16.08 -24.78 -0.34
C ASN A 211 15.71 -26.25 -0.57
N ARG A 212 16.72 -27.06 -0.87
CA ARG A 212 16.52 -28.44 -1.31
C ARG A 212 17.29 -29.44 -0.45
N PRO A 213 16.73 -30.65 -0.23
CA PRO A 213 17.53 -31.83 0.10
C PRO A 213 18.65 -32.07 -0.95
N PRO A 214 19.79 -32.68 -0.60
CA PRO A 214 20.94 -32.81 -1.52
C PRO A 214 20.68 -33.59 -2.82
N ASP A 215 19.67 -34.45 -2.83
CA ASP A 215 19.51 -35.53 -3.82
C ASP A 215 18.83 -35.08 -5.13
N GLN A 216 19.17 -33.88 -5.65
CA GLN A 216 18.33 -32.68 -5.45
C GLN A 216 18.47 -31.55 -6.52
N GLU A 217 18.38 -31.86 -7.82
CA GLU A 217 18.45 -30.91 -8.97
C GLU A 217 17.56 -29.64 -8.82
N ALA A 218 18.16 -28.49 -8.46
CA ALA A 218 17.58 -27.27 -7.86
C ALA A 218 16.43 -26.55 -8.62
N GLU A 219 15.50 -25.91 -7.88
CA GLU A 219 14.49 -25.02 -8.48
C GLU A 219 15.16 -23.78 -9.12
N PRO A 220 14.64 -23.27 -10.25
CA PRO A 220 15.16 -22.07 -10.88
C PRO A 220 14.91 -20.84 -10.00
N TRP A 221 15.89 -19.93 -9.95
CA TRP A 221 15.71 -18.63 -9.31
C TRP A 221 14.57 -17.84 -9.96
N ALA A 222 13.70 -17.27 -9.14
CA ALA A 222 12.57 -16.44 -9.56
C ALA A 222 12.39 -15.25 -8.61
N TRP A 223 11.81 -14.17 -9.13
CA TRP A 223 11.30 -13.09 -8.28
C TRP A 223 10.04 -13.57 -7.55
N ARG A 224 9.94 -13.26 -6.26
CA ARG A 224 8.81 -13.52 -5.37
C ARG A 224 8.50 -12.28 -4.54
N TYR A 225 7.23 -12.14 -4.19
CA TYR A 225 6.74 -11.10 -3.29
C TYR A 225 6.37 -11.78 -1.98
N MET A 226 6.80 -11.23 -0.85
CA MET A 226 6.65 -11.86 0.45
C MET A 226 6.07 -10.89 1.47
N ALA A 227 5.17 -11.39 2.31
CA ALA A 227 4.72 -10.74 3.53
C ALA A 227 5.22 -11.56 4.72
N MET A 228 5.98 -10.94 5.61
CA MET A 228 6.55 -11.56 6.80
C MET A 228 5.85 -10.98 8.04
N GLY A 229 5.02 -11.78 8.69
CA GLY A 229 4.48 -11.49 10.01
C GLY A 229 5.29 -12.17 11.12
N PRO A 230 4.88 -12.02 12.39
CA PRO A 230 5.57 -12.64 13.53
C PRO A 230 5.39 -14.16 13.56
N ASP A 231 4.22 -14.63 13.10
CA ASP A 231 3.79 -16.03 13.15
C ASP A 231 3.57 -16.67 11.75
N ASP A 232 3.49 -15.84 10.70
CA ASP A 232 3.14 -16.25 9.33
C ASP A 232 4.07 -15.68 8.25
N CYS A 233 4.10 -16.34 7.09
CA CYS A 233 4.87 -15.97 5.93
C CYS A 233 4.07 -16.32 4.67
N GLU A 234 3.58 -15.30 3.98
CA GLU A 234 2.85 -15.44 2.72
C GLU A 234 3.80 -15.13 1.55
N VAL A 235 3.78 -15.99 0.53
CA VAL A 235 4.70 -15.92 -0.62
C VAL A 235 3.92 -16.03 -1.91
N PHE A 236 4.07 -15.03 -2.76
CA PHE A 236 3.36 -14.91 -4.04
C PHE A 236 4.33 -15.07 -5.21
N ASP A 237 3.92 -15.81 -6.23
CA ASP A 237 4.70 -16.04 -7.44
C ASP A 237 4.52 -14.90 -8.46
N THR A 238 3.43 -14.12 -8.32
CA THR A 238 3.02 -13.07 -9.25
C THR A 238 2.36 -11.87 -8.55
N ILE A 239 2.42 -10.68 -9.14
CA ILE A 239 1.74 -9.47 -8.63
C ILE A 239 0.20 -9.64 -8.52
N PRO A 240 -0.52 -10.27 -9.48
CA PRO A 240 -1.96 -10.52 -9.32
C PRO A 240 -2.35 -11.36 -8.10
N GLU A 241 -1.53 -12.35 -7.71
CA GLU A 241 -1.76 -13.14 -6.50
C GLU A 241 -1.56 -12.29 -5.24
N LEU A 242 -0.45 -11.54 -5.18
CA LEU A 242 -0.17 -10.58 -4.12
C LEU A 242 -1.32 -9.57 -3.96
N LEU A 243 -1.72 -8.89 -5.03
CA LEU A 243 -2.76 -7.85 -4.98
C LEU A 243 -4.10 -8.42 -4.51
N LYS A 244 -4.45 -9.64 -4.94
CA LYS A 244 -5.68 -10.31 -4.50
C LYS A 244 -5.68 -10.57 -2.99
N TRP A 245 -4.56 -11.03 -2.41
CA TRP A 245 -4.41 -11.22 -0.97
C TRP A 245 -4.36 -9.86 -0.23
N TYR A 246 -3.49 -8.96 -0.68
CA TYR A 246 -3.19 -7.68 -0.06
C TYR A 246 -4.39 -6.73 -0.03
N SER A 247 -5.30 -6.83 -1.01
CA SER A 247 -6.58 -6.10 -1.00
C SER A 247 -7.43 -6.35 0.25
N ARG A 248 -7.21 -7.47 0.95
CA ARG A 248 -7.89 -7.88 2.18
C ARG A 248 -6.96 -7.96 3.39
N PHE A 249 -5.68 -7.66 3.22
CA PHE A 249 -4.72 -7.76 4.31
C PHE A 249 -5.08 -6.74 5.39
N ARG A 250 -5.43 -7.25 6.57
CA ARG A 250 -5.93 -6.45 7.71
C ARG A 250 -7.11 -5.53 7.36
N GLU A 251 -7.90 -5.90 6.35
CA GLU A 251 -9.18 -5.25 6.04
C GLU A 251 -10.09 -5.39 7.27
N ARG A 252 -10.45 -4.26 7.90
CA ARG A 252 -11.41 -4.23 9.01
C ARG A 252 -12.83 -4.45 8.49
N GLY A 253 -13.76 -4.79 9.38
CA GLY A 253 -15.19 -4.71 9.02
C GLY A 253 -15.58 -3.26 8.72
N VAL A 254 -16.63 -3.08 7.91
CA VAL A 254 -17.35 -1.80 7.91
C VAL A 254 -18.00 -1.67 9.30
N PRO A 255 -17.79 -0.58 10.04
CA PRO A 255 -18.36 -0.42 11.38
C PRO A 255 -19.89 -0.34 11.31
N ASP A 256 -20.57 -0.90 12.31
CA ASP A 256 -21.99 -0.63 12.54
C ASP A 256 -22.14 0.74 13.23
N ILE A 257 -23.21 1.47 12.93
CA ILE A 257 -23.40 2.85 13.39
C ILE A 257 -23.63 2.93 14.92
N GLU A 258 -24.12 1.83 15.49
CA GLU A 258 -24.38 1.65 16.92
C GLU A 258 -23.10 1.41 17.75
N ASP A 259 -21.98 1.07 17.11
CA ASP A 259 -20.68 0.83 17.76
C ASP A 259 -19.78 2.09 17.80
N LEU A 260 -20.25 3.22 17.24
CA LEU A 260 -19.50 4.47 17.16
C LEU A 260 -19.73 5.36 18.38
N ASP A 261 -18.64 5.89 18.95
CA ASP A 261 -18.67 6.91 19.99
C ASP A 261 -18.63 8.33 19.36
N GLU A 262 -19.55 9.20 19.79
CA GLU A 262 -19.66 10.55 19.24
C GLU A 262 -18.43 11.41 19.54
N GLN A 263 -17.85 11.31 20.73
CA GLN A 263 -16.69 12.10 21.11
C GLN A 263 -15.44 11.62 20.34
N GLU A 264 -15.18 10.32 20.29
CA GLU A 264 -14.03 9.77 19.56
C GLU A 264 -14.08 10.15 18.07
N VAL A 265 -15.23 10.00 17.42
CA VAL A 265 -15.37 10.31 15.99
C VAL A 265 -15.22 11.81 15.70
N LEU A 266 -15.76 12.70 16.54
CA LEU A 266 -15.63 14.16 16.37
C LEU A 266 -14.21 14.67 16.65
N GLU A 267 -13.48 14.04 17.57
CA GLU A 267 -12.04 14.26 17.77
C GLU A 267 -11.18 13.73 16.60
N GLY A 268 -11.80 13.06 15.61
CA GLY A 268 -11.12 12.49 14.44
C GLY A 268 -10.50 11.11 14.68
N GLN A 269 -10.91 10.42 15.75
CA GLN A 269 -10.47 9.06 16.06
C GLN A 269 -11.34 8.04 15.31
N ILE A 270 -11.12 7.98 14.00
CA ILE A 270 -11.85 7.11 13.07
C ILE A 270 -11.04 5.81 12.86
N TYR A 271 -11.60 4.69 13.33
CA TYR A 271 -10.92 3.38 13.48
C TYR A 271 -11.38 2.32 12.46
#